data_AF-A0A3Q2W8F6-F1
#
_entry.id   AF-A0A3Q2W8F6-F1
#
_cell.length_a   1.000
_cell.length_b   1.000
_cell.length_c   1.000
_cell.angle_alpha   90.00
_cell.angle_beta   90.00
_cell.angle_gamma   90.00
#
_symmetry.space_group_name_H-M   'P 1'
#
loop_
_entity.id
_entity.type
_entity.pdbx_description
1 polymer ?
#
loop_
_entity_poly.entity_id
_entity_poly.type
_entity_poly.pdbx_seq_one_letter_code
_entity_poly.pdbx_strand_id
1 'polypeptide(L)'
;SLTTPIRNCFSVLCFFVCCFLLTGQILRMIKRRARDNQLQKNKQLLLKLTVSLHQPLHHVKEGWIVQPLDHFNQQNSNTFPQRFFVNEAYWQHPDGPVFLYIGGEGPLVEYDVLTGHHSDMAEEHGALLLALEHRFYGDSINPDGQLSGILLHFIAKFNLMVKCQSCSCETFTAKHNMVLVQYRVLLSCYIYLNKYGG
;
A
#
# COMPACT_ATOMS: atom_id res chain seq x y z
N SER A 1 48.00 -22.06 -29.21
CA SER A 1 46.81 -21.22 -29.51
C SER A 1 45.65 -21.65 -28.63
N LEU A 2 45.52 -21.12 -27.41
CA LEU A 2 44.52 -21.56 -26.41
C LEU A 2 43.50 -20.46 -26.03
N THR A 3 43.36 -19.41 -26.85
CA THR A 3 42.62 -18.19 -26.48
C THR A 3 41.19 -18.10 -27.03
N THR A 4 40.76 -19.04 -27.86
CA THR A 4 39.45 -19.00 -28.54
C THR A 4 38.25 -19.51 -27.75
N PRO A 5 38.31 -20.59 -26.92
CA PRO A 5 37.10 -21.08 -26.26
C PRO A 5 36.65 -20.20 -25.08
N ILE A 6 37.60 -19.56 -24.39
CA ILE A 6 37.32 -18.69 -23.23
C ILE A 6 36.64 -17.37 -23.67
N ARG A 7 37.05 -16.83 -24.82
CA ARG A 7 36.49 -15.57 -25.38
C ARG A 7 35.04 -15.72 -25.83
N ASN A 8 34.67 -16.89 -26.37
CA ASN A 8 33.29 -17.19 -26.76
C ASN A 8 32.37 -17.39 -25.54
N CYS A 9 32.87 -17.99 -24.46
CA CYS A 9 32.10 -18.16 -23.23
C CYS A 9 31.79 -16.82 -22.55
N PHE A 10 32.75 -15.90 -22.51
CA PHE A 10 32.54 -14.52 -22.03
C PHE A 10 31.52 -13.75 -22.88
N SER A 11 31.59 -13.87 -24.21
CA SER A 11 30.65 -13.20 -25.11
C SER A 11 29.21 -13.69 -24.92
N VAL A 12 29.02 -15.00 -24.74
CA VAL A 12 27.70 -15.60 -24.53
C VAL A 12 27.14 -15.20 -23.16
N LEU A 13 27.96 -15.26 -22.10
CA LEU A 13 27.56 -14.82 -20.76
C LEU A 13 27.20 -13.33 -20.74
N CYS A 14 27.98 -12.49 -21.42
CA CYS A 14 27.72 -11.05 -21.52
C CYS A 14 26.43 -10.75 -22.30
N PHE A 15 26.13 -11.53 -23.34
CA PHE A 15 24.86 -11.43 -24.09
C PHE A 15 23.66 -11.82 -23.22
N PHE A 16 23.75 -12.91 -22.46
CA PHE A 16 22.70 -13.31 -21.52
C PHE A 16 22.49 -12.26 -20.42
N VAL A 17 23.56 -11.76 -19.79
CA VAL A 17 23.48 -10.68 -18.78
C VAL A 17 22.85 -9.41 -19.37
N CYS A 18 23.23 -9.02 -20.59
CA CYS A 18 22.64 -7.88 -21.27
C CYS A 18 21.14 -8.08 -21.55
N CYS A 19 20.74 -9.26 -22.02
CA CYS A 19 19.33 -9.63 -22.20
C CYS A 19 18.53 -9.59 -20.87
N PHE A 20 19.10 -10.05 -19.76
CA PHE A 20 18.46 -9.97 -18.44
C PHE A 20 18.31 -8.53 -17.93
N LEU A 21 19.32 -7.68 -18.14
CA LEU A 21 19.26 -6.26 -17.75
C LEU A 21 18.24 -5.48 -18.61
N LEU A 22 18.20 -5.73 -19.92
CA LEU A 22 17.26 -5.09 -20.85
C LEU A 22 15.81 -5.51 -20.56
N THR A 23 15.55 -6.80 -20.32
CA THR A 23 14.20 -7.28 -19.96
C THR A 23 13.73 -6.71 -18.62
N GLY A 24 14.62 -6.60 -17.63
CA GLY A 24 14.34 -5.93 -16.36
C GLY A 24 13.97 -4.46 -16.53
N GLN A 25 14.67 -3.73 -17.41
CA GLN A 25 14.35 -2.33 -17.72
C GLN A 25 13.00 -2.18 -18.43
N ILE A 26 12.70 -3.03 -19.42
CA ILE A 26 11.42 -3.03 -20.13
C ILE A 26 10.26 -3.31 -19.18
N LEU A 27 10.37 -4.32 -18.31
CA LEU A 27 9.34 -4.63 -17.32
C LEU A 27 9.13 -3.47 -16.33
N ARG A 28 10.21 -2.81 -15.90
CA ARG A 28 10.13 -1.59 -15.07
C ARG A 28 9.38 -0.49 -15.80
N MET A 29 9.64 -0.26 -17.09
CA MET A 29 8.91 0.75 -17.86
C MET A 29 7.43 0.40 -18.02
N ILE A 30 7.10 -0.86 -18.30
CA ILE A 30 5.70 -1.32 -18.42
C ILE A 30 4.96 -1.11 -17.10
N LYS A 31 5.56 -1.49 -15.96
CA LYS A 31 4.99 -1.27 -14.63
C LYS A 31 4.82 0.21 -14.30
N ARG A 32 5.78 1.06 -14.68
CA ARG A 32 5.67 2.53 -14.54
C ARG A 32 4.47 3.05 -15.34
N ARG A 33 4.40 2.71 -16.63
CA ARG A 33 3.27 3.13 -17.49
C ARG A 33 1.92 2.64 -17.00
N ALA A 34 1.83 1.41 -16.49
CA ALA A 34 0.59 0.89 -15.92
C ALA A 34 0.14 1.71 -14.70
N ARG A 35 1.07 2.06 -13.80
CA ARG A 35 0.79 2.94 -12.67
C ARG A 35 0.39 4.34 -13.12
N ASP A 36 1.10 4.92 -14.07
CA ASP A 36 0.81 6.27 -14.59
C ASP A 36 -0.59 6.34 -15.22
N ASN A 37 -0.96 5.31 -16.00
CA ASN A 37 -2.30 5.18 -16.58
C ASN A 37 -3.38 5.05 -15.51
N GLN A 38 -3.13 4.27 -14.45
CA GLN A 38 -4.06 4.13 -13.34
C GLN A 38 -4.22 5.45 -12.58
N LEU A 39 -3.11 6.15 -12.32
CA LEU A 39 -3.13 7.47 -11.69
C LEU A 39 -3.90 8.48 -12.54
N GLN A 40 -3.73 8.45 -13.86
CA GLN A 40 -4.44 9.35 -14.78
C GLN A 40 -5.95 9.08 -14.80
N LYS A 41 -6.37 7.81 -14.80
CA LYS A 41 -7.79 7.44 -14.67
C LYS A 41 -8.37 7.92 -13.34
N ASN A 42 -7.62 7.75 -12.24
CA ASN A 42 -8.05 8.19 -10.92
C ASN A 42 -8.17 9.72 -10.84
N LYS A 43 -7.23 10.46 -11.45
CA LYS A 43 -7.32 11.93 -11.57
C LYS A 43 -8.56 12.38 -12.34
N GLN A 44 -8.89 11.70 -13.44
CA GLN A 44 -10.11 12.00 -14.21
C GLN A 44 -11.37 11.72 -13.39
N LEU A 45 -11.39 10.60 -12.65
CA LEU A 45 -12.52 10.23 -11.80
C LEU A 45 -12.72 11.23 -10.67
N LEU A 46 -11.63 11.66 -10.04
CA LEU A 46 -11.63 12.70 -9.02
C LEU A 46 -12.13 14.04 -9.56
N LEU A 47 -11.66 14.46 -10.74
CA LEU A 47 -12.17 15.67 -11.39
C LEU A 47 -13.69 15.58 -11.64
N LYS A 48 -14.16 14.44 -12.13
CA LYS A 48 -15.60 14.22 -12.35
C LYS A 48 -16.41 14.30 -11.05
N LEU A 49 -15.89 13.75 -9.96
CA LEU A 49 -16.51 13.85 -8.64
C LEU A 49 -16.50 15.27 -8.08
N THR A 50 -15.38 16.00 -8.16
CA THR A 50 -15.32 17.38 -7.66
C THR A 50 -16.34 18.29 -8.33
N VAL A 51 -16.56 18.11 -9.64
CA VAL A 51 -17.62 18.81 -10.39
C VAL A 51 -19.01 18.41 -9.90
N SER A 52 -19.22 17.14 -9.54
CA SER A 52 -20.50 16.62 -9.07
C SER A 52 -20.81 16.97 -7.62
N LEU A 53 -19.80 17.00 -6.74
CA LEU A 53 -19.97 17.17 -5.29
C LEU A 53 -20.09 18.64 -4.86
N HIS A 54 -19.85 19.61 -5.77
CA HIS A 54 -19.90 21.06 -5.49
C HIS A 54 -19.03 21.54 -4.31
N GLN A 55 -18.29 20.65 -3.65
CA GLN A 55 -17.40 20.93 -2.54
C GLN A 55 -15.96 20.69 -2.96
N PRO A 56 -15.07 21.67 -2.73
CA PRO A 56 -13.64 21.48 -2.93
C PRO A 56 -13.11 20.43 -1.94
N LEU A 57 -12.12 19.65 -2.39
CA LEU A 57 -11.40 18.61 -1.65
C LEU A 57 -10.63 19.11 -0.41
N HIS A 58 -10.93 20.30 0.09
CA HIS A 58 -10.19 20.96 1.18
C HIS A 58 -10.15 20.16 2.49
N HIS A 59 -10.98 19.13 2.62
CA HIS A 59 -11.05 18.27 3.79
C HIS A 59 -10.16 17.03 3.70
N VAL A 60 -9.53 16.76 2.55
CA VAL A 60 -8.62 15.62 2.39
C VAL A 60 -7.16 16.07 2.43
N LYS A 61 -6.35 15.43 3.28
CA LYS A 61 -4.91 15.68 3.41
C LYS A 61 -4.13 14.40 3.15
N GLU A 62 -3.14 14.46 2.27
CA GLU A 62 -2.17 13.38 2.04
C GLU A 62 -1.00 13.50 3.03
N GLY A 63 -0.46 12.37 3.47
CA GLY A 63 0.71 12.31 4.35
C GLY A 63 1.47 10.99 4.27
N TRP A 64 2.60 10.94 4.99
CA TRP A 64 3.45 9.75 5.09
C TRP A 64 3.83 9.46 6.54
N ILE A 65 3.78 8.18 6.90
CA ILE A 65 4.27 7.67 8.18
C ILE A 65 5.44 6.73 7.95
N VAL A 66 6.46 6.81 8.80
CA VAL A 66 7.61 5.89 8.74
C VAL A 66 7.23 4.60 9.44
N GLN A 67 7.40 3.46 8.76
CA GLN A 67 7.10 2.13 9.30
C GLN A 67 8.32 1.20 9.24
N PRO A 68 8.49 0.31 10.22
CA PRO A 68 9.48 -0.76 10.14
C PRO A 68 9.26 -1.62 8.89
N LEU A 69 10.36 -2.01 8.24
CA LEU A 69 10.32 -2.89 7.08
C LEU A 69 9.93 -4.32 7.48
N ASP A 70 10.39 -4.76 8.65
CA ASP A 70 10.19 -6.07 9.22
C ASP A 70 9.73 -5.93 10.68
N HIS A 71 8.49 -6.33 10.95
CA HIS A 71 7.89 -6.23 12.29
C HIS A 71 8.19 -7.44 13.18
N PHE A 72 8.79 -8.51 12.62
CA PHE A 72 9.11 -9.73 13.36
C PHE A 72 10.58 -9.79 13.80
N ASN A 73 11.45 -9.05 13.10
CA ASN A 73 12.85 -8.93 13.47
C ASN A 73 13.13 -7.58 14.11
N GLN A 74 13.14 -7.53 15.44
CA GLN A 74 13.45 -6.31 16.19
C GLN A 74 14.87 -5.78 15.97
N GLN A 75 15.78 -6.60 15.45
CA GLN A 75 17.14 -6.17 15.10
C GLN A 75 17.20 -5.48 13.73
N ASN A 76 16.15 -5.60 12.93
CA ASN A 76 16.07 -4.94 11.63
C ASN A 76 15.58 -3.49 11.82
N SER A 77 16.49 -2.53 11.66
CA SER A 77 16.18 -1.11 11.78
C SER A 77 15.75 -0.45 10.46
N ASN A 78 15.58 -1.23 9.39
CA ASN A 78 15.17 -0.67 8.10
C ASN A 78 13.71 -0.20 8.16
N THR A 79 13.43 0.90 7.47
CA THR A 79 12.09 1.50 7.43
C THR A 79 11.67 1.85 6.01
N PHE A 80 10.37 2.05 5.80
CA PHE A 80 9.83 2.59 4.56
C PHE A 80 8.77 3.66 4.87
N PRO A 81 8.58 4.65 3.98
CA PRO A 81 7.47 5.59 4.08
C PRO A 81 6.18 4.90 3.61
N GLN A 82 5.16 4.89 4.44
CA GLN A 82 3.82 4.42 4.10
C GLN A 82 2.90 5.63 3.96
N ARG A 83 2.18 5.69 2.84
CA ARG A 83 1.28 6.79 2.53
C ARG A 83 -0.06 6.62 3.22
N PHE A 84 -0.68 7.72 3.61
CA PHE A 84 -2.04 7.77 4.11
C PHE A 84 -2.79 9.03 3.64
N PHE A 85 -4.11 8.99 3.75
CA PHE A 85 -5.00 10.13 3.57
C PHE A 85 -5.85 10.34 4.83
N VAL A 86 -6.11 11.59 5.17
CA VAL A 86 -7.02 11.99 6.24
C VAL A 86 -8.17 12.77 5.61
N ASN A 87 -9.40 12.33 5.83
CA ASN A 87 -10.60 13.07 5.45
C ASN A 87 -11.31 13.57 6.72
N GLU A 88 -11.32 14.88 6.90
CA GLU A 88 -11.93 15.60 8.03
C GLU A 88 -13.36 16.08 7.73
N ALA A 89 -13.93 15.79 6.55
CA ALA A 89 -15.18 16.41 6.08
C ALA A 89 -16.36 16.24 7.04
N TYR A 90 -16.41 15.09 7.73
CA TYR A 90 -17.51 14.72 8.62
C TYR A 90 -17.12 14.71 10.09
N TRP A 91 -15.88 15.04 10.42
CA TRP A 91 -15.38 14.83 11.77
C TRP A 91 -16.00 15.82 12.76
N GLN A 92 -16.72 15.28 13.75
CA GLN A 92 -17.27 16.04 14.87
C GLN A 92 -16.16 16.32 15.91
N HIS A 93 -15.21 17.18 15.54
CA HIS A 93 -14.08 17.53 16.41
C HIS A 93 -14.57 18.16 17.74
N PRO A 94 -13.97 17.82 18.91
CA PRO A 94 -12.88 16.85 19.11
C PRO A 94 -13.36 15.42 19.42
N ASP A 95 -14.67 15.24 19.61
CA ASP A 95 -15.23 14.03 20.25
C ASP A 95 -15.58 12.91 19.27
N GLY A 96 -15.58 13.20 17.97
CA GLY A 96 -15.88 12.24 16.91
C GLY A 96 -14.85 11.11 16.83
N PRO A 97 -15.27 9.86 16.54
CA PRO A 97 -14.37 8.71 16.48
C PRO A 97 -13.39 8.80 15.31
N VAL A 98 -12.31 8.04 15.37
CA VAL A 98 -11.37 7.90 14.24
C VAL A 98 -11.56 6.56 13.58
N PHE A 99 -11.89 6.55 12.30
CA PHE A 99 -12.05 5.35 11.49
C PHE A 99 -10.79 5.09 10.68
N LEU A 100 -10.24 3.88 10.81
CA LEU A 100 -9.12 3.41 10.01
C LEU A 100 -9.63 2.57 8.84
N TYR A 101 -9.41 3.05 7.62
CA TYR A 101 -9.57 2.31 6.38
C TYR A 101 -8.21 1.84 5.88
N ILE A 102 -8.12 0.60 5.38
CA ILE A 102 -6.89 0.05 4.80
C ILE A 102 -7.15 -0.21 3.33
N GLY A 103 -6.33 0.38 2.46
CA GLY A 103 -6.44 0.20 1.03
C GLY A 103 -6.37 -1.26 0.60
N GLY A 104 -6.98 -1.56 -0.56
CA GLY A 104 -6.94 -2.88 -1.16
C GLY A 104 -5.63 -3.17 -1.91
N GLU A 105 -5.73 -3.99 -2.95
CA GLU A 105 -4.61 -4.40 -3.80
C GLU A 105 -4.30 -3.36 -4.88
N GLY A 106 -4.07 -2.12 -4.48
CA GLY A 106 -3.85 -1.02 -5.40
C GLY A 106 -3.34 0.26 -4.74
N PRO A 107 -2.87 1.23 -5.55
CA PRO A 107 -2.53 2.56 -5.05
C PRO A 107 -3.77 3.18 -4.40
N LEU A 108 -3.61 3.65 -3.17
CA LEU A 108 -4.61 4.46 -2.50
C LEU A 108 -4.63 5.84 -3.15
N VAL A 109 -5.80 6.34 -3.48
CA VAL A 109 -5.96 7.68 -4.02
C VAL A 109 -6.98 8.45 -3.21
N GLU A 110 -6.97 9.76 -3.36
CA GLU A 110 -7.93 10.65 -2.69
C GLU A 110 -9.39 10.26 -2.95
N TYR A 111 -9.71 9.70 -4.12
CA TYR A 111 -11.03 9.11 -4.39
C TYR A 111 -11.46 8.08 -3.32
N ASP A 112 -10.53 7.25 -2.86
CA ASP A 112 -10.80 6.17 -1.93
C ASP A 112 -11.18 6.67 -0.53
N VAL A 113 -11.04 7.97 -0.21
CA VAL A 113 -11.50 8.54 1.06
C VAL A 113 -12.73 9.43 0.95
N LEU A 114 -13.25 9.62 -0.27
CA LEU A 114 -14.43 10.45 -0.53
C LEU A 114 -15.71 9.61 -0.73
N THR A 115 -15.56 8.32 -0.96
CA THR A 115 -16.68 7.44 -1.31
C THR A 115 -16.43 6.01 -0.87
N GLY A 116 -17.51 5.23 -0.86
CA GLY A 116 -17.54 3.86 -0.39
C GLY A 116 -18.06 3.78 1.05
N HIS A 117 -18.37 2.55 1.47
CA HIS A 117 -19.04 2.29 2.73
C HIS A 117 -18.32 2.89 3.96
N HIS A 118 -16.99 2.93 3.95
CA HIS A 118 -16.20 3.53 5.04
C HIS A 118 -16.33 5.06 5.10
N SER A 119 -16.55 5.73 3.95
CA SER A 119 -16.86 7.16 3.90
C SER A 119 -18.29 7.41 4.39
N ASP A 120 -19.25 6.60 3.94
CA ASP A 120 -20.66 6.71 4.36
C ASP A 120 -20.80 6.51 5.88
N MET A 121 -20.08 5.54 6.45
CA MET A 121 -20.02 5.35 7.91
C MET A 121 -19.36 6.51 8.62
N ALA A 122 -18.32 7.11 8.04
CA ALA A 122 -17.67 8.28 8.65
C ALA A 122 -18.63 9.48 8.69
N GLU A 123 -19.44 9.67 7.66
CA GLU A 123 -20.52 10.66 7.65
C GLU A 123 -21.57 10.37 8.73
N GLU A 124 -22.09 9.13 8.77
CA GLU A 124 -23.13 8.72 9.73
C GLU A 124 -22.68 8.88 11.20
N HIS A 125 -21.42 8.58 11.50
CA HIS A 125 -20.88 8.58 12.85
C HIS A 125 -20.10 9.85 13.23
N GLY A 126 -20.01 10.83 12.32
CA GLY A 126 -19.23 12.04 12.56
C GLY A 126 -17.74 11.77 12.76
N ALA A 127 -17.19 10.78 12.04
CA ALA A 127 -15.86 10.25 12.26
C ALA A 127 -14.79 10.95 11.42
N LEU A 128 -13.57 11.01 11.96
CA LEU A 128 -12.36 11.28 11.18
C LEU A 128 -12.00 10.02 10.39
N LEU A 129 -11.93 10.11 9.06
CA LEU A 129 -11.53 8.97 8.24
C LEU A 129 -10.03 9.03 7.92
N LEU A 130 -9.28 8.08 8.46
CA LEU A 130 -7.87 7.85 8.15
C LEU A 130 -7.76 6.64 7.23
N ALA A 131 -7.26 6.82 6.01
CA ALA A 131 -7.01 5.73 5.07
C ALA A 131 -5.52 5.47 4.90
N LEU A 132 -5.10 4.24 5.16
CA LEU A 132 -3.72 3.80 5.06
C LEU A 132 -3.50 3.00 3.78
N GLU A 133 -2.53 3.41 2.97
CA GLU A 133 -2.18 2.69 1.75
C GLU A 133 -1.55 1.34 2.10
N HIS A 134 -1.97 0.28 1.42
CA HIS A 134 -1.43 -1.04 1.67
C HIS A 134 0.05 -1.10 1.27
N ARG A 135 0.91 -1.73 2.11
CA ARG A 135 2.33 -1.87 1.76
C ARG A 135 2.50 -2.60 0.42
N PHE A 136 3.53 -2.24 -0.34
CA PHE A 136 3.85 -2.70 -1.70
C PHE A 136 2.98 -2.11 -2.83
N TYR A 137 1.98 -1.30 -2.50
CA TYR A 137 1.14 -0.63 -3.49
C TYR A 137 1.39 0.87 -3.51
N GLY A 138 1.05 1.49 -4.65
CA GLY A 138 1.19 2.93 -4.90
C GLY A 138 2.58 3.46 -4.58
N ASP A 139 2.64 4.37 -3.61
CA ASP A 139 3.86 5.05 -3.17
C ASP A 139 4.41 4.46 -1.87
N SER A 140 3.71 3.47 -1.29
CA SER A 140 4.11 2.70 -0.11
C SER A 140 4.99 1.51 -0.51
N ILE A 141 6.04 1.78 -1.29
CA ILE A 141 6.98 0.79 -1.80
C ILE A 141 8.32 0.90 -1.07
N ASN A 142 8.92 -0.24 -0.77
CA ASN A 142 10.22 -0.30 -0.11
C ASN A 142 11.33 0.41 -0.93
N PRO A 143 12.32 1.03 -0.28
CA PRO A 143 13.39 1.80 -0.94
C PRO A 143 14.24 0.99 -1.93
N ASP A 144 14.37 -0.32 -1.70
CA ASP A 144 15.11 -1.21 -2.59
C ASP A 144 14.43 -1.37 -3.96
N GLY A 145 13.14 -0.96 -4.09
CA GLY A 145 12.36 -1.02 -5.34
C GLY A 145 12.28 -2.43 -5.94
N GLN A 146 12.78 -3.41 -5.20
CA GLN A 146 12.96 -4.76 -5.63
C GLN A 146 11.78 -5.54 -5.06
N LEU A 147 10.92 -5.95 -5.98
CA LEU A 147 10.13 -7.16 -5.82
C LEU A 147 11.06 -8.38 -5.94
N SER A 148 12.23 -8.37 -5.29
CA SER A 148 13.25 -9.40 -5.46
C SER A 148 12.87 -10.62 -4.65
N GLY A 149 12.58 -11.74 -5.32
CA GLY A 149 12.51 -13.12 -4.81
C GLY A 149 11.48 -13.40 -3.71
N ILE A 150 11.46 -12.57 -2.69
CA ILE A 150 10.50 -12.41 -1.61
C ILE A 150 9.09 -12.31 -2.18
N LEU A 151 8.83 -11.56 -3.26
CA LEU A 151 7.49 -11.50 -3.86
C LEU A 151 7.01 -12.87 -4.37
N LEU A 152 7.87 -13.75 -4.89
CA LEU A 152 7.43 -15.09 -5.32
C LEU A 152 7.12 -16.00 -4.11
N HIS A 153 7.84 -15.81 -3.00
CA HIS A 153 7.59 -16.51 -1.74
C HIS A 153 6.39 -15.91 -0.95
N PHE A 154 6.07 -14.63 -1.16
CA PHE A 154 5.01 -13.88 -0.47
C PHE A 154 3.68 -13.80 -1.25
N ILE A 155 3.68 -13.82 -2.59
CA ILE A 155 2.44 -13.96 -3.38
C ILE A 155 1.78 -15.33 -3.12
N ALA A 156 2.58 -16.38 -2.89
CA ALA A 156 2.08 -17.67 -2.40
C ALA A 156 1.48 -17.59 -0.98
N LYS A 157 1.68 -16.47 -0.29
CA LYS A 157 1.33 -16.20 1.11
C LYS A 157 0.57 -14.87 1.22
N PHE A 158 -0.48 -14.71 0.42
CA PHE A 158 -1.50 -13.67 0.61
C PHE A 158 -1.91 -13.51 2.10
N ASN A 159 -1.96 -14.63 2.82
CA ASN A 159 -2.24 -14.70 4.25
C ASN A 159 -1.20 -14.02 5.16
N LEU A 160 0.06 -13.89 4.75
CA LEU A 160 1.12 -13.31 5.60
C LEU A 160 1.22 -11.79 5.44
N MET A 161 0.90 -11.28 4.25
CA MET A 161 0.88 -9.84 3.96
C MET A 161 -0.28 -9.16 4.69
N VAL A 162 -1.45 -9.80 4.65
CA VAL A 162 -2.60 -9.42 5.47
C VAL A 162 -2.26 -9.52 6.96
N LYS A 163 -1.49 -10.53 7.39
CA LYS A 163 -1.05 -10.67 8.80
C LYS A 163 -0.09 -9.55 9.25
N CYS A 164 0.86 -9.14 8.40
CA CYS A 164 1.78 -8.04 8.72
C CYS A 164 1.03 -6.70 8.84
N GLN A 165 0.14 -6.42 7.88
CA GLN A 165 -0.68 -5.22 7.89
C GLN A 165 -1.65 -5.27 9.09
N SER A 166 -2.28 -6.42 9.35
CA SER A 166 -3.17 -6.65 10.50
C SER A 166 -2.48 -6.42 11.85
N CYS A 167 -1.29 -6.98 12.12
CA CYS A 167 -0.57 -6.73 13.37
C CYS A 167 -0.15 -5.26 13.53
N SER A 168 0.28 -4.61 12.44
CA SER A 168 0.66 -3.20 12.46
C SER A 168 -0.57 -2.31 12.70
N CYS A 169 -1.68 -2.63 12.04
CA CYS A 169 -2.95 -1.93 12.17
C CYS A 169 -3.58 -2.14 13.54
N GLU A 170 -3.59 -3.34 14.11
CA GLU A 170 -4.05 -3.60 15.48
C GLU A 170 -3.23 -2.81 16.50
N THR A 171 -1.91 -2.79 16.36
CA THR A 171 -1.04 -2.01 17.25
C THR A 171 -1.32 -0.51 17.10
N PHE A 172 -1.53 -0.05 15.87
CA PHE A 172 -1.81 1.35 15.57
C PHE A 172 -3.20 1.79 16.04
N THR A 173 -4.24 1.00 15.78
CA THR A 173 -5.61 1.27 16.22
C THR A 173 -5.73 1.24 17.74
N ALA A 174 -5.08 0.27 18.41
CA ALA A 174 -5.08 0.17 19.86
C ALA A 174 -4.35 1.36 20.50
N LYS A 175 -3.21 1.78 19.94
CA LYS A 175 -2.44 2.92 20.44
C LYS A 175 -3.19 4.25 20.29
N HIS A 176 -3.99 4.39 19.24
CA HIS A 176 -4.63 5.66 18.87
C HIS A 176 -6.16 5.66 19.01
N ASN A 177 -6.74 4.66 19.68
CA ASN A 177 -8.18 4.52 19.89
C ASN A 177 -9.02 4.64 18.60
N MET A 178 -8.64 3.90 17.57
CA MET A 178 -9.28 3.94 16.26
C MET A 178 -10.16 2.71 16.01
N VAL A 179 -11.23 2.89 15.23
CA VAL A 179 -12.13 1.81 14.80
C VAL A 179 -11.77 1.38 13.38
N LEU A 180 -11.50 0.09 13.17
CA LEU A 180 -11.19 -0.45 11.85
C LEU A 180 -12.46 -0.68 11.02
N VAL A 181 -12.54 -0.10 9.83
CA VAL A 181 -13.76 -0.11 8.98
C VAL A 181 -13.63 -0.92 7.68
N GLN A 182 -12.74 -1.93 7.64
CA GLN A 182 -12.50 -2.77 6.46
C GLN A 182 -12.82 -4.25 6.73
N TYR A 183 -13.88 -4.77 6.09
CA TYR A 183 -14.41 -6.13 6.31
C TYR A 183 -13.38 -7.26 6.10
N ARG A 184 -12.51 -7.16 5.09
CA ARG A 184 -11.49 -8.19 4.80
C ARG A 184 -10.42 -8.29 5.90
N VAL A 185 -10.13 -7.17 6.58
CA VAL A 185 -9.11 -7.14 7.63
C VAL A 185 -9.71 -7.61 8.96
N LEU A 186 -10.96 -7.21 9.26
CA LEU A 186 -11.69 -7.71 10.44
C LEU A 186 -11.79 -9.24 10.47
N LEU A 187 -12.07 -9.89 9.33
CA LEU A 187 -12.12 -11.35 9.26
C LEU A 187 -10.74 -12.00 9.52
N SER A 188 -9.66 -11.36 9.07
CA SER A 188 -8.30 -11.83 9.28
C SER A 188 -7.83 -11.66 10.73
N CYS A 189 -8.17 -10.53 11.37
CA CYS A 189 -7.98 -10.29 12.80
C CYS A 189 -8.76 -11.30 13.65
N TYR A 190 -10.04 -11.54 13.33
CA TYR A 190 -10.89 -12.51 14.03
C TYR A 190 -10.33 -13.94 13.95
N ILE A 191 -9.82 -14.36 12.79
CA ILE A 191 -9.16 -15.67 12.64
C ILE A 191 -7.84 -15.72 13.43
N TYR A 192 -7.09 -14.61 13.51
CA TYR A 192 -5.84 -14.56 14.27
C TYR A 192 -6.06 -14.64 15.78
N LEU A 193 -6.97 -13.83 16.33
CA LEU A 193 -7.31 -13.85 17.76
C LEU A 193 -7.82 -15.23 18.18
N ASN A 194 -8.67 -15.88 17.38
CA ASN A 194 -9.14 -17.23 17.68
C ASN A 194 -8.07 -18.33 17.52
N LYS A 195 -7.01 -18.09 16.74
CA LYS A 195 -5.97 -19.10 16.49
C LYS A 195 -4.73 -18.93 17.37
N TYR A 196 -4.45 -17.72 17.85
CA TYR A 196 -3.21 -17.39 18.58
C TYR A 196 -3.42 -16.53 19.83
N GLY A 197 -4.64 -16.04 20.10
CA GLY A 197 -4.96 -15.21 21.27
C GLY A 197 -5.41 -16.02 22.48
N GLY A 198 -4.70 -17.11 22.78
CA GLY A 198 -4.83 -17.87 24.03
C GLY A 198 -3.75 -17.44 25.02
#